data_AF-A0A4U3HYN4-F1
#
_entry.id   AF-A0A4U3HYN4-F1
#
_cell.length_a   1.000
_cell.length_b   1.000
_cell.length_c   1.000
_cell.angle_alpha   90.00
_cell.angle_beta   90.00
_cell.angle_gamma   90.00
#
_symmetry.space_group_name_H-M   'P 1'
#
loop_
_entity.id
_entity.type
_entity.pdbx_description
1 polymer ?
#
loop_
_entity_poly.entity_id
_entity_poly.type
_entity_poly.pdbx_seq_one_letter_code
_entity_poly.pdbx_strand_id
1 'polypeptide(L)'
;MKSREITIIKDGIRDSAVIEYEGGKSTLYLLLSNGIQKTYTAMDLYDCFGLLRADMKDTLFLCKGAKINVHTSGISSHMSNGLVAYELTMGQPEGELVHIFSYEENDLTNDIQEQHDFCQRWAESVQT
;
A
#
# COMPACT_ATOMS: atom_id res chain seq x y z
N MET A 1 -10.70 16.45 -1.51
CA MET A 1 -10.07 15.37 -2.30
C MET A 1 -8.62 15.68 -2.66
N LYS A 2 -7.69 14.75 -2.39
CA LYS A 2 -6.32 14.74 -2.90
C LYS A 2 -6.24 13.68 -4.00
N SER A 3 -5.38 13.90 -4.99
CA SER A 3 -5.08 12.92 -6.03
C SER A 3 -3.58 12.73 -6.16
N ARG A 4 -3.18 11.53 -6.59
CA ARG A 4 -1.78 11.19 -6.86
C ARG A 4 -1.73 10.21 -8.02
N GLU A 5 -0.92 10.52 -9.01
CA GLU A 5 -0.57 9.57 -10.06
C GLU A 5 0.45 8.56 -9.51
N ILE A 6 0.24 7.29 -9.81
CA ILE A 6 1.18 6.21 -9.55
C ILE A 6 1.45 5.44 -10.84
N THR A 7 2.63 4.85 -10.93
CA THR A 7 2.96 3.94 -12.02
C THR A 7 2.45 2.54 -11.69
N ILE A 8 1.90 1.86 -12.70
CA ILE A 8 1.49 0.46 -12.61
C ILE A 8 2.10 -0.33 -13.77
N ILE A 9 2.20 -1.64 -13.61
CA ILE A 9 2.46 -2.57 -14.71
C ILE A 9 1.26 -3.50 -14.79
N LYS A 10 0.50 -3.42 -15.88
CA LYS A 10 -0.67 -4.27 -16.12
C LYS A 10 -0.42 -5.07 -17.38
N ASP A 11 -0.55 -6.39 -17.29
CA ASP A 11 -0.30 -7.30 -18.43
C ASP A 11 1.12 -7.12 -19.03
N GLY A 12 2.11 -6.81 -18.19
CA GLY A 12 3.49 -6.51 -18.59
C GLY A 12 3.70 -5.12 -19.24
N ILE A 13 2.64 -4.32 -19.37
CA ILE A 13 2.68 -2.99 -19.95
C ILE A 13 2.73 -1.96 -18.82
N ARG A 14 3.74 -1.08 -18.89
CA ARG A 14 3.87 0.05 -17.96
C ARG A 14 2.86 1.12 -18.32
N ASP A 15 2.07 1.55 -17.35
CA ASP A 15 1.00 2.54 -17.50
C ASP A 15 0.93 3.43 -16.24
N SER A 16 0.03 4.41 -16.24
CA SER A 16 -0.29 5.22 -15.05
C SER A 16 -1.73 5.02 -14.59
N ALA A 17 -1.93 5.23 -13.29
CA ALA A 17 -3.23 5.29 -12.68
C ALA A 17 -3.28 6.44 -11.68
N VAL A 18 -4.46 7.05 -11.54
CA VAL A 18 -4.69 8.11 -10.56
C VAL A 18 -5.39 7.50 -9.35
N ILE A 19 -4.80 7.71 -8.18
CA ILE A 19 -5.40 7.39 -6.88
C ILE A 19 -5.95 8.68 -6.29
N GLU A 20 -7.24 8.69 -5.96
CA GLU A 20 -7.89 9.80 -5.28
C GLU A 20 -8.37 9.36 -3.90
N TYR A 21 -8.24 10.24 -2.92
CA TYR A 21 -8.64 9.97 -1.54
C TYR A 21 -8.94 11.27 -0.80
N GLU A 22 -9.71 11.15 0.30
CA GLU A 22 -9.95 12.27 1.20
C GLU A 22 -9.34 11.96 2.58
N GLY A 23 -8.55 12.90 3.10
CA GLY A 23 -8.01 12.77 4.46
C GLY A 23 -9.15 12.71 5.47
N GLY A 24 -9.20 11.63 6.25
CA GLY A 24 -10.24 11.39 7.25
C GLY A 24 -11.42 10.54 6.76
N LYS A 25 -11.43 10.12 5.49
CA LYS A 25 -12.33 9.07 5.00
C LYS A 25 -11.53 7.84 4.64
N SER A 26 -12.03 6.68 5.00
CA SER A 26 -11.43 5.40 4.65
C SER A 26 -11.97 4.90 3.31
N THR A 27 -11.89 5.75 2.29
CA THR A 27 -12.33 5.46 0.92
C THR A 27 -11.27 5.91 -0.08
N LEU A 28 -10.91 5.01 -0.99
CA LEU A 28 -9.94 5.20 -2.06
C LEU A 28 -10.62 5.00 -3.41
N TYR A 29 -10.32 5.90 -4.35
CA TYR A 29 -10.77 5.82 -5.73
C TYR A 29 -9.56 5.58 -6.64
N LEU A 30 -9.71 4.69 -7.60
CA LEU A 30 -8.75 4.40 -8.66
C LEU A 30 -9.35 4.81 -9.99
N LEU A 31 -8.62 5.58 -10.78
CA LEU A 31 -8.92 5.89 -12.17
C LEU A 31 -7.78 5.37 -13.05
N LEU A 32 -8.10 4.43 -13.94
CA LEU A 32 -7.17 3.89 -14.93
C LEU A 32 -7.15 4.75 -16.19
N SER A 33 -6.06 4.68 -16.96
CA SER A 33 -5.86 5.37 -18.24
C SER A 33 -6.98 5.13 -19.26
N ASN A 34 -7.61 3.95 -19.22
CA ASN A 34 -8.72 3.56 -20.08
C ASN A 34 -10.09 4.08 -19.59
N GLY A 35 -10.12 4.93 -18.56
CA GLY A 35 -11.34 5.53 -18.01
C GLY A 35 -12.10 4.64 -17.03
N ILE A 36 -11.63 3.43 -16.75
CA ILE A 36 -12.23 2.57 -15.73
C ILE A 36 -11.98 3.18 -14.34
N GLN A 37 -13.05 3.30 -13.57
CA GLN A 37 -13.01 3.78 -12.19
C GLN A 37 -13.40 2.65 -11.22
N LYS A 38 -12.66 2.53 -10.11
CA LYS A 38 -12.93 1.59 -9.02
C LYS A 38 -12.91 2.32 -7.68
N THR A 39 -13.70 1.85 -6.72
CA THR A 39 -13.83 2.47 -5.40
C THR A 39 -13.75 1.39 -4.33
N TYR A 40 -12.96 1.67 -3.28
CA TYR A 40 -12.74 0.75 -2.17
C TYR A 40 -12.91 1.48 -0.84
N THR A 41 -13.58 0.84 0.12
CA THR A 41 -13.79 1.38 1.46
C THR A 41 -13.40 0.31 2.48
N ALA A 42 -12.58 0.70 3.45
CA ALA A 42 -12.04 -0.19 4.49
C ALA A 42 -11.82 0.58 5.81
N MET A 43 -10.95 0.10 6.70
CA MET A 43 -10.67 0.78 7.97
C MET A 43 -9.84 2.05 7.77
N ASP A 44 -8.85 2.01 6.87
CA ASP A 44 -8.03 3.15 6.48
C ASP A 44 -7.64 3.07 4.98
N LEU A 45 -6.81 4.01 4.50
CA LEU A 45 -6.40 4.03 3.09
C LEU A 45 -5.40 2.92 2.73
N TYR A 46 -4.67 2.36 3.70
CA TYR A 46 -3.77 1.23 3.47
C TYR A 46 -4.58 -0.04 3.22
N ASP A 47 -5.60 -0.30 4.03
CA ASP A 47 -6.52 -1.43 3.82
C ASP A 47 -7.34 -1.25 2.55
N CYS A 48 -7.78 -0.03 2.22
CA CYS A 48 -8.43 0.24 0.94
C CYS A 48 -7.52 -0.12 -0.23
N PHE A 49 -6.23 0.21 -0.12
CA PHE A 49 -5.25 -0.13 -1.13
C PHE A 49 -4.94 -1.64 -1.17
N GLY A 50 -5.00 -2.34 -0.03
CA GLY A 50 -4.99 -3.80 0.03
C GLY A 50 -6.14 -4.44 -0.75
N LEU A 51 -7.38 -3.98 -0.53
CA LEU A 51 -8.55 -4.45 -1.29
C LEU A 51 -8.40 -4.22 -2.80
N LEU A 52 -7.89 -3.04 -3.18
CA LEU A 52 -7.61 -2.69 -4.56
C LEU A 52 -6.62 -3.65 -5.21
N ARG A 53 -5.49 -3.93 -4.54
CA ARG A 53 -4.49 -4.87 -5.03
C ARG A 53 -5.02 -6.30 -5.14
N ALA A 54 -5.81 -6.74 -4.17
CA ALA A 54 -6.41 -8.07 -4.17
C ALA A 54 -7.44 -8.26 -5.32
N ASP A 55 -8.14 -7.19 -5.71
CA ASP A 55 -9.05 -7.17 -6.86
C ASP A 55 -8.32 -7.09 -8.20
N MET A 56 -7.12 -6.50 -8.24
CA MET A 56 -6.30 -6.31 -9.44
C MET A 56 -5.04 -7.18 -9.43
N LYS A 57 -5.20 -8.50 -9.25
CA LYS A 57 -4.08 -9.45 -9.10
C LYS A 57 -3.06 -9.41 -10.24
N ASP A 58 -3.52 -9.14 -11.47
CA ASP A 58 -2.68 -9.08 -12.68
C ASP A 58 -2.01 -7.70 -12.90
N THR A 59 -2.07 -6.82 -11.89
CA THR A 59 -1.49 -5.46 -11.95
C THR A 59 -0.48 -5.26 -10.84
N LEU A 60 0.77 -4.94 -11.17
CA LEU A 60 1.77 -4.52 -10.20
C LEU A 60 1.62 -3.02 -9.94
N PHE A 61 1.52 -2.64 -8.68
CA PHE A 61 1.47 -1.24 -8.27
C PHE A 61 2.85 -0.81 -7.80
N LEU A 62 3.48 0.12 -8.52
CA LEU A 62 4.87 0.49 -8.29
C LEU A 62 4.98 1.54 -7.19
N CYS A 63 4.64 1.14 -5.96
CA CYS A 63 4.68 2.00 -4.80
C CYS A 63 4.97 1.26 -3.49
N LYS A 64 5.47 1.98 -2.49
CA LYS A 64 5.86 1.47 -1.18
C LYS A 64 4.74 0.69 -0.48
N GLY A 65 3.49 1.11 -0.61
CA GLY A 65 2.34 0.44 -0.01
C GLY A 65 2.09 -0.98 -0.54
N ALA A 66 2.67 -1.32 -1.69
CA ALA A 66 2.64 -2.66 -2.25
C ALA A 66 3.87 -3.50 -1.86
N LYS A 67 4.87 -2.93 -1.19
CA LYS A 67 6.08 -3.66 -0.81
C LYS A 67 5.80 -4.65 0.33
N ILE A 68 6.35 -5.86 0.26
CA ILE A 68 6.09 -6.96 1.21
C ILE A 68 6.46 -6.60 2.65
N ASN A 69 7.48 -5.77 2.85
CA ASN A 69 7.96 -5.35 4.17
C ASN A 69 7.40 -4.00 4.64
N VAL A 70 6.42 -3.44 3.93
CA VAL A 70 5.74 -2.21 4.34
C VAL A 70 4.43 -2.57 5.04
N HIS A 71 4.23 -2.02 6.25
CA HIS A 71 3.07 -2.30 7.08
C HIS A 71 2.65 -1.08 7.89
N THR A 72 1.34 -0.87 8.07
CA THR A 72 0.83 0.17 8.98
C THR A 72 0.81 -0.35 10.42
N SER A 73 1.19 0.47 11.39
CA SER A 73 0.90 0.15 12.79
C SER A 73 -0.45 0.76 13.17
N GLY A 74 -1.17 0.17 14.13
CA GLY A 74 -2.45 0.72 14.61
C GLY A 74 -2.38 2.19 15.06
N ILE A 75 -1.20 2.69 15.43
CA ILE A 75 -0.99 4.10 15.77
C ILE A 75 -0.81 4.97 14.52
N SER A 76 -0.08 4.50 13.49
CA SER A 76 0.13 5.26 12.25
C SER A 76 -1.11 5.31 11.37
N SER A 77 -1.94 4.26 11.38
CA SER A 77 -3.24 4.23 10.69
C SER A 77 -4.18 5.33 11.20
N HIS A 78 -4.27 5.51 12.52
CA HIS A 78 -5.15 6.53 13.11
C HIS A 78 -4.69 7.97 12.86
N MET A 79 -3.38 8.28 12.91
CA MET A 79 -2.91 9.66 12.72
C MET A 79 -2.80 10.06 11.24
N SER A 80 -2.44 9.13 10.36
CA SER A 80 -2.23 9.40 8.93
C SER A 80 -3.38 8.94 8.04
N ASN A 81 -4.42 8.35 8.60
CA ASN A 81 -5.51 7.68 7.87
C ASN A 81 -4.97 6.59 6.92
N GLY A 82 -3.91 5.88 7.32
CA GLY A 82 -3.25 4.83 6.55
C GLY A 82 -2.29 5.31 5.44
N LEU A 83 -2.01 6.61 5.32
CA LEU A 83 -1.11 7.13 4.27
C LEU A 83 0.38 6.96 4.57
N VAL A 84 0.72 6.80 5.85
CA VAL A 84 2.09 6.60 6.33
C VAL A 84 2.19 5.24 7.00
N ALA A 85 3.15 4.45 6.54
CA ALA A 85 3.45 3.11 6.99
C ALA A 85 4.92 3.02 7.41
N TYR A 86 5.30 1.88 8.00
CA TYR A 86 6.68 1.56 8.32
C TYR A 86 7.22 0.57 7.29
N GLU A 87 8.38 0.85 6.71
CA GLU A 87 9.20 -0.12 6.01
C GLU A 87 10.09 -0.83 7.02
N LEU A 88 9.91 -2.14 7.14
CA LEU A 88 10.50 -2.97 8.18
C LEU A 88 11.75 -3.70 7.66
N THR A 89 12.78 -3.80 8.50
CA THR A 89 13.99 -4.57 8.21
C THR A 89 14.18 -5.65 9.26
N MET A 90 14.40 -6.90 8.84
CA MET A 90 14.58 -8.04 9.75
C MET A 90 15.74 -7.80 10.73
N GLY A 91 15.50 -8.09 12.01
CA GLY A 91 16.46 -7.85 13.09
C GLY A 91 16.68 -6.39 13.46
N GLN A 92 15.96 -5.43 12.84
CA GLN A 92 16.00 -4.01 13.20
C GLN A 92 14.67 -3.61 13.85
N PRO A 93 14.67 -3.19 15.12
CA PRO A 93 13.44 -2.83 15.83
C PRO A 93 12.82 -1.51 15.33
N GLU A 94 13.60 -0.66 14.68
CA GLU A 94 13.15 0.61 14.13
C GLU A 94 12.74 0.43 12.66
N GLY A 95 11.50 0.82 12.34
CA GLY A 95 11.00 0.89 10.97
C GLY A 95 11.16 2.30 10.39
N GLU A 96 11.35 2.39 9.08
CA GLU A 96 11.43 3.67 8.38
C GLU A 96 10.05 4.16 7.97
N LEU A 97 9.70 5.42 8.28
CA LEU A 97 8.42 6.00 7.87
C LEU A 97 8.40 6.26 6.37
N VAL A 98 7.46 5.64 5.67
CA VAL A 98 7.27 5.79 4.22
C VAL A 98 5.84 6.19 3.90
N HIS A 99 5.67 7.01 2.86
CA HIS A 99 4.35 7.29 2.31
C HIS A 99 3.96 6.19 1.32
N ILE A 100 2.78 5.59 1.46
CA ILE A 100 2.37 4.37 0.74
C ILE A 100 2.39 4.52 -0.80
N PHE A 101 2.11 5.70 -1.33
CA PHE A 101 2.18 5.98 -2.77
C PHE A 101 3.54 6.50 -3.27
N SER A 102 4.60 6.42 -2.47
CA SER A 102 5.96 6.71 -2.94
C SER A 102 6.41 5.61 -3.88
N TYR A 103 7.11 5.96 -4.96
CA TYR A 103 7.53 5.02 -5.98
C TYR A 103 8.45 3.91 -5.42
N GLU A 104 8.24 2.67 -5.86
CA GLU A 104 9.03 1.48 -5.53
C GLU A 104 8.74 0.38 -6.56
N GLU A 105 9.73 -0.47 -6.85
CA GLU A 105 9.58 -1.57 -7.82
C GLU A 105 10.02 -2.93 -7.26
N ASN A 106 10.67 -2.94 -6.10
CA ASN A 106 11.26 -4.16 -5.52
C ASN A 106 10.33 -4.79 -4.50
N ASP A 107 10.33 -6.13 -4.46
CA ASP A 107 9.63 -6.95 -3.45
C ASP A 107 8.15 -6.58 -3.27
N LEU A 108 7.48 -6.30 -4.39
CA LEU A 108 6.07 -5.93 -4.43
C LEU A 108 5.17 -7.17 -4.32
N THR A 109 4.02 -7.00 -3.68
CA THR A 109 2.98 -8.00 -3.55
C THR A 109 1.60 -7.38 -3.77
N ASN A 110 0.66 -8.20 -4.24
CA ASN A 110 -0.76 -7.88 -4.27
C ASN A 110 -1.56 -8.57 -3.17
N ASP A 111 -0.91 -9.45 -2.40
CA ASP A 111 -1.52 -10.13 -1.27
C ASP A 111 -1.15 -9.40 0.03
N ILE A 112 -2.16 -8.84 0.69
CA ILE A 112 -1.95 -8.17 1.98
C ILE A 112 -1.52 -9.16 3.07
N GLN A 113 -1.86 -10.45 2.94
CA GLN A 113 -1.41 -11.47 3.89
C GLN A 113 0.10 -11.65 3.88
N GLU A 114 0.75 -11.53 2.72
CA GLU A 114 2.23 -11.59 2.66
C GLU A 114 2.88 -10.45 3.46
N GLN A 115 2.24 -9.28 3.50
CA GLN A 115 2.69 -8.15 4.33
C GLN A 115 2.45 -8.40 5.83
N HIS A 116 1.33 -9.01 6.20
CA HIS A 116 1.07 -9.44 7.59
C HIS A 116 2.08 -10.49 8.05
N ASP A 117 2.34 -11.51 7.23
CA ASP A 117 3.30 -12.58 7.52
C ASP A 117 4.73 -12.06 7.63
N PHE A 118 5.11 -11.07 6.80
CA PHE A 118 6.38 -10.38 6.96
C PHE A 118 6.47 -9.65 8.29
N CYS A 119 5.43 -8.87 8.64
CA CYS A 119 5.37 -8.10 9.87
C CYS A 119 5.47 -9.02 11.12
N GLN A 120 4.80 -10.16 11.11
CA GLN A 120 4.89 -11.14 12.18
C GLN A 120 6.32 -11.69 12.34
N ARG A 121 6.94 -12.14 11.25
CA ARG A 121 8.33 -12.63 11.28
C ARG A 121 9.31 -11.54 11.72
N TRP A 122 9.07 -10.29 11.31
CA TRP A 122 9.85 -9.15 11.77
C TRP A 122 9.74 -8.97 13.28
N ALA A 123 8.53 -9.01 13.84
CA ALA A 123 8.30 -8.88 15.29
C ALA A 123 9.02 -9.98 16.08
N GLU A 124 9.02 -11.22 15.58
CA GLU A 124 9.78 -12.33 16.17
C GLU A 124 11.30 -12.09 16.09
N SER A 125 11.79 -11.48 15.02
CA SER A 125 13.23 -11.22 14.81
C SER A 125 13.81 -10.13 15.73
N VAL A 126 12.97 -9.28 16.32
CA VAL A 126 13.39 -8.15 17.18
C VAL A 126 13.05 -8.36 18.65
N GLN A 127 12.34 -9.43 19.00
CA GLN A 127 12.17 -9.86 20.40
C GLN A 127 13.48 -10.47 20.89
N THR A 128 14.20 -9.72 21.74
CA THR A 128 15.34 -10.19 22.54
C THR A 128 14.97 -10.22 24.01
#